data_AF-A0A7V1EA18-F1
#
_entry.id   AF-A0A7V1EA18-F1
#
_cell.length_a   1.000
_cell.length_b   1.000
_cell.length_c   1.000
_cell.angle_alpha   90.00
_cell.angle_beta   90.00
_cell.angle_gamma   90.00
#
_symmetry.space_group_name_H-M   'P 1'
#
loop_
_entity.id
_entity.type
_entity.pdbx_description
1 polymer ?
#
loop_
_entity_poly.entity_id
_entity_poly.type
_entity_poly.pdbx_seq_one_letter_code
_entity_poly.pdbx_strand_id
1 'polypeptide(L)' 'MGHLKRCLRCDRLYSERPSISRRDNRAMICPGCGVAEALFDITVFFIQREGKEREKRALKFLIEAERAWVNFIYVGS' A
#
# COMPACT_ATOMS: atom_id res chain seq x y z
N MET A 1 -13.82 -13.13 35.02
CA MET A 1 -14.59 -13.44 33.78
C MET A 1 -14.37 -12.30 32.79
N GLY A 2 -13.88 -12.59 31.57
CA GLY A 2 -13.65 -11.56 30.56
C GLY A 2 -14.95 -11.11 29.90
N HIS A 3 -15.17 -9.80 29.76
CA HIS A 3 -16.35 -9.25 29.09
C HIS A 3 -16.19 -9.38 27.56
N LEU A 4 -17.13 -10.06 26.90
CA LEU A 4 -17.17 -10.16 25.44
C LEU A 4 -17.54 -8.81 24.82
N LYS A 5 -16.81 -8.37 23.80
CA LYS A 5 -17.06 -7.15 23.03
C LYS A 5 -17.49 -7.51 21.63
N ARG A 6 -18.37 -6.69 21.02
CA ARG A 6 -18.76 -6.84 19.62
C ARG A 6 -17.84 -6.01 18.73
N CYS A 7 -17.31 -6.61 17.67
CA CYS A 7 -16.47 -5.90 16.70
C CYS A 7 -17.32 -5.03 15.78
N LEU A 8 -16.99 -3.74 15.68
CA LEU A 8 -17.70 -2.78 14.81
C LEU A 8 -17.46 -2.99 13.30
N ARG A 9 -16.55 -3.92 12.92
CA ARG A 9 -16.21 -4.21 11.51
C ARG A 9 -16.87 -5.46 10.96
N CYS A 10 -17.04 -6.48 11.79
CA CYS A 10 -17.49 -7.80 11.36
C CYS A 10 -18.56 -8.41 12.27
N ASP A 11 -19.03 -7.65 13.25
CA ASP A 11 -20.05 -8.01 14.24
C ASP A 11 -19.77 -9.25 15.09
N ARG A 12 -18.58 -9.86 14.97
CA ARG A 12 -18.17 -10.99 15.81
C ARG A 12 -17.89 -10.53 17.24
N LEU A 13 -18.28 -11.37 18.19
CA LEU A 13 -17.89 -11.23 19.58
C LEU A 13 -16.43 -11.66 19.77
N TYR A 14 -15.69 -10.93 20.58
CA TYR A 14 -14.30 -11.22 20.93
C TYR A 14 -14.05 -10.91 22.41
N SER A 15 -13.25 -11.74 23.06
CA SER A 15 -12.78 -11.56 24.45
C SER A 15 -11.33 -11.09 24.53
N GLU A 16 -10.61 -11.15 23.41
CA GLU A 16 -9.20 -10.80 23.30
C GLU A 16 -8.97 -9.29 23.45
N ARG A 17 -7.69 -8.90 23.59
CA ARG A 17 -7.31 -7.49 23.63
C ARG A 17 -7.70 -6.81 22.30
N PRO A 18 -8.55 -5.78 22.31
CA PRO A 18 -8.97 -5.11 21.08
C PRO A 18 -7.79 -4.42 20.38
N SER A 19 -7.90 -4.30 19.05
CA SER A 19 -7.01 -3.49 18.21
C SER A 19 -7.67 -2.16 17.87
N ILE A 20 -6.87 -1.12 17.62
CA ILE A 20 -7.37 0.15 17.10
C ILE A 20 -7.45 0.08 15.57
N SER A 21 -8.55 0.52 14.98
CA SER A 21 -8.70 0.54 13.52
C SER A 21 -7.73 1.55 12.90
N ARG A 22 -7.05 1.14 11.82
CA ARG A 22 -6.14 1.99 11.04
C ARG A 22 -6.87 2.97 10.13
N ARG A 23 -8.18 2.76 9.90
CA ARG A 23 -8.99 3.64 9.04
C ARG A 23 -9.36 4.95 9.71
N ASP A 24 -9.61 4.92 11.02
CA ASP A 24 -10.07 6.09 11.79
C ASP A 24 -9.21 6.38 13.04
N ASN A 25 -8.25 5.50 13.37
CA ASN A 25 -7.39 5.58 14.55
C ASN A 25 -8.15 5.77 15.88
N ARG A 26 -9.40 5.27 15.95
CA ARG A 26 -10.26 5.45 17.14
C ARG A 26 -11.07 4.20 17.46
N ALA A 27 -11.65 3.54 16.46
CA ALA A 27 -12.54 2.41 16.70
C ALA A 27 -11.79 1.20 17.27
N MET A 28 -12.30 0.64 18.37
CA MET A 28 -11.78 -0.61 18.94
C MET A 28 -12.43 -1.81 18.24
N ILE A 29 -11.63 -2.55 17.49
CA ILE A 29 -12.04 -3.70 16.67
C ILE A 29 -11.41 -4.99 17.19
N CYS A 30 -11.91 -6.14 16.72
CA CYS A 30 -11.29 -7.42 17.07
C CYS A 30 -9.88 -7.53 16.45
N PRO A 31 -8.98 -8.34 17.05
CA PRO A 31 -7.63 -8.56 16.53
C PRO A 31 -7.60 -8.99 15.07
N GLY A 32 -8.52 -9.88 14.66
CA GLY A 32 -8.60 -10.36 13.28
C GLY A 32 -8.87 -9.25 12.27
N CYS A 33 -9.79 -8.33 12.57
CA CYS A 33 -10.03 -7.16 11.71
C CYS A 33 -8.83 -6.20 11.74
N GLY A 34 -8.14 -6.05 12.88
CA GLY A 34 -6.93 -5.24 12.97
C GLY A 34 -5.79 -5.75 12.09
N VAL A 35 -5.55 -7.06 12.07
CA VAL A 35 -4.58 -7.70 11.18
C VAL A 35 -4.98 -7.54 9.72
N ALA A 36 -6.26 -7.75 9.40
CA ALA A 36 -6.76 -7.57 8.03
C ALA A 36 -6.55 -6.14 7.51
N GLU A 37 -6.82 -5.12 8.33
CA GLU A 37 -6.54 -3.73 7.96
C GLU A 37 -5.03 -3.49 7.76
N ALA A 38 -4.19 -4.01 8.66
CA ALA A 38 -2.73 -3.87 8.54
C ALA A 38 -2.18 -4.51 7.26
N LEU A 39 -2.63 -5.73 6.94
CA LEU A 39 -2.22 -6.44 5.73
C LEU A 39 -2.68 -5.71 4.47
N PHE A 40 -3.91 -5.20 4.45
CA PHE A 40 -4.41 -4.43 3.32
C PHE A 40 -3.54 -3.19 3.05
N ASP A 41 -3.20 -2.42 4.10
CA ASP A 41 -2.39 -1.22 3.95
C ASP A 41 -0.98 -1.55 3.41
N ILE A 42 -0.40 -2.66 3.87
CA ILE A 42 0.88 -3.18 3.36
C ILE A 42 0.77 -3.54 1.87
N THR A 43 -0.28 -4.27 1.48
CA THR A 43 -0.51 -4.66 0.08
C THR A 43 -0.65 -3.44 -0.83
N VAL A 44 -1.46 -2.44 -0.43
CA VAL A 44 -1.63 -1.20 -1.20
C VAL A 44 -0.31 -0.46 -1.36
N PHE A 45 0.49 -0.36 -0.30
CA PHE A 45 1.80 0.27 -0.36
C PHE A 45 2.73 -0.39 -1.39
N PHE A 46 2.81 -1.73 -1.40
CA PHE A 46 3.64 -2.44 -2.36
C PHE A 46 3.15 -2.28 -3.81
N ILE A 47 1.86 -2.42 -4.06
CA ILE A 47 1.27 -2.22 -5.40
C ILE A 47 1.58 -0.80 -5.92
N GLN A 48 1.39 0.22 -5.09
CA GLN A 48 1.66 1.60 -5.48
C GLN A 48 3.15 1.85 -5.75
N ARG A 49 4.04 1.27 -4.95
CA ARG A 49 5.49 1.41 -5.17
C ARG A 49 5.92 0.73 -6.45
N GLU A 50 5.48 -0.48 -6.71
CA GLU A 50 5.79 -1.20 -7.94
C GLU A 50 5.29 -0.43 -9.18
N GLY A 51 4.06 0.09 -9.15
CA GLY A 51 3.52 0.93 -10.22
C GLY A 51 4.42 2.14 -10.52
N LYS A 52 4.80 2.90 -9.48
CA LYS A 52 5.71 4.06 -9.61
C LYS A 52 7.08 3.68 -10.15
N GLU A 53 7.66 2.57 -9.70
CA GLU A 53 8.97 2.14 -10.19
C GLU A 53 8.92 1.68 -11.65
N ARG A 54 7.81 1.04 -12.08
CA ARG A 54 7.59 0.71 -13.50
C ARG A 54 7.49 1.97 -14.36
N GLU A 55 6.73 2.97 -13.93
CA GLU A 55 6.61 4.25 -14.63
C GLU A 55 7.96 4.96 -14.75
N LYS A 56 8.72 5.05 -13.65
CA LYS A 56 10.07 5.64 -13.66
C LYS A 56 11.01 4.93 -14.62
N ARG A 57 10.95 3.58 -14.67
CA ARG A 57 11.78 2.79 -15.59
C ARG A 57 11.41 3.06 -17.05
N ALA A 58 10.11 3.14 -17.36
CA ALA A 58 9.64 3.48 -18.69
C ALA A 58 10.06 4.90 -19.10
N LEU A 59 9.89 5.86 -18.19
CA LEU A 59 10.31 7.25 -18.43
C LEU A 59 11.82 7.36 -18.66
N LYS A 60 12.62 6.65 -17.85
CA LYS A 60 14.08 6.60 -18.01
C LYS A 60 14.47 6.09 -19.39
N PHE A 61 13.82 5.01 -19.86
CA PHE A 61 14.06 4.46 -21.19
C PHE A 61 13.74 5.45 -22.32
N LEU A 62 12.59 6.14 -22.23
CA LEU A 62 12.20 7.15 -23.23
C LEU A 62 13.21 8.31 -23.29
N ILE A 63 13.62 8.83 -22.12
CA ILE A 63 14.61 9.91 -22.04
C ILE A 63 15.97 9.45 -22.62
N GLU A 64 16.39 8.22 -22.34
CA GLU A 64 17.64 7.67 -22.87
C GLU A 64 17.58 7.48 -24.38
N ALA A 65 16.46 7.01 -24.92
CA ALA A 65 16.24 6.88 -26.36
C ALA A 65 16.25 8.24 -27.07
N GLU A 66 15.58 9.24 -26.50
CA GLU A 66 15.56 10.61 -27.04
C GLU A 66 16.97 11.22 -27.03
N ARG A 67 17.71 11.07 -25.94
CA ARG A 67 19.12 11.50 -25.86
C ARG A 67 20.00 10.82 -26.90
N ALA A 68 19.82 9.52 -27.11
CA ALA A 68 20.58 8.78 -28.13
C ALA A 68 20.26 9.29 -29.54
N TRP A 69 18.99 9.57 -29.83
CA TRP A 69 18.56 10.11 -31.12
C TRP A 69 19.11 11.51 -31.38
N VAL A 70 19.03 12.40 -30.39
CA VAL A 70 19.62 13.74 -30.49
C VAL A 70 21.14 13.65 -30.69
N ASN A 71 21.84 12.82 -29.93
CA ASN A 71 23.29 12.63 -30.13
C ASN A 71 23.61 12.09 -31.52
N PHE A 72 22.83 11.13 -32.02
CA PHE A 72 23.01 10.61 -33.38
C PHE A 72 22.89 11.72 -34.44
N ILE A 73 21.92 12.63 -34.30
CA ILE A 73 21.71 13.73 -35.26
C ILE A 73 22.79 14.81 -35.16
N TYR A 74 23.16 15.21 -33.94
CA TYR A 74 23.95 16.44 -33.72
C TYR A 74 25.44 16.19 -33.44
N VAL A 75 25.82 14.99 -33.00
CA VAL A 75 27.21 14.62 -32.67
C VAL A 75 27.77 13.61 -33.68
N GLY A 76 26.91 12.88 -34.39
CA GLY A 76 27.29 11.92 -35.44
C GLY A 76 27.65 12.56 -36.80
N SER A 77 28.49 13.60 -36.81
CA SER A 77 29.17 14.16 -37.99
C SER A 77 30.65 14.35 -37.72
#